data_AF-A0A4W2G3F2-F1
#
_entry.id   AF-A0A4W2G3F2-F1
#
_cell.length_a   1.000
_cell.length_b   1.000
_cell.length_c   1.000
_cell.angle_alpha   90.00
_cell.angle_beta   90.00
_cell.angle_gamma   90.00
#
_symmetry.space_group_name_H-M   'P 1'
#
loop_
_entity.id
_entity.type
_entity.pdbx_description
1 polymer ?
#
loop_
_entity_poly.entity_id
_entity_poly.type
_entity_poly.pdbx_seq_one_letter_code
_entity_poly.pdbx_strand_id
1 'polypeptide(L)'
;MESFLPATGFLYWVGVGTVAYLALRISCFLFTAVRVWGLGNESGVGPRLGEWAVVTGSTDGIGKSYAEKLAERGMKIVLISRSQDKLNQVSSEIMNNVGMSYEYPEYFLDIPDLDNTIKKLISVNVLSVSKMTQLVLPGMVERSKGVILNISSATGRYPVPLLTIYSATKAFVDFFSQCLHEEYKSKGIFVQSVLPFFVATKLAKIGKPTLDKPSSEKFVKCAIKTIGVQSRTSGYFIHYLMASVTSLLPSWLYFKIVMNVNKSLRARYFKKMKKN
;
A
#
# COMPACT_ATOMS: atom_id res chain seq x y z
N MET A 1 13.78 -60.81 16.71
CA MET A 1 13.83 -60.14 15.39
C MET A 1 12.43 -59.57 15.17
N GLU A 2 12.15 -58.40 15.72
CA GLU A 2 10.89 -57.68 15.49
C GLU A 2 11.23 -56.22 15.28
N SER A 3 10.98 -55.76 14.06
CA SER A 3 11.23 -54.41 13.59
C SER A 3 10.24 -53.44 14.25
N PHE A 4 10.67 -52.79 15.32
CA PHE A 4 10.05 -51.59 15.89
C PHE A 4 10.24 -50.40 14.95
N LEU A 5 9.57 -50.40 13.80
CA LEU A 5 9.21 -49.16 13.13
C LEU A 5 7.73 -48.96 13.41
N PRO A 6 7.34 -48.06 14.33
CA PRO A 6 5.93 -47.77 14.52
C PRO A 6 5.43 -47.25 13.18
N ALA A 7 4.45 -47.93 12.60
CA ALA A 7 3.75 -47.47 11.41
C ALA A 7 3.37 -46.01 11.64
N THR A 8 4.05 -45.11 10.92
CA THR A 8 3.94 -43.67 11.13
C THR A 8 2.55 -43.24 10.68
N GLY A 9 1.61 -43.28 11.62
CA GLY A 9 0.20 -43.03 11.36
C GLY A 9 -0.03 -41.69 10.68
N PHE A 10 -1.18 -41.54 10.04
CA PHE A 10 -1.60 -40.33 9.29
C PHE A 10 -1.20 -39.00 9.95
N LEU A 11 -1.34 -38.88 11.27
CA LEU A 11 -0.98 -37.67 12.03
C LEU A 11 0.51 -37.31 11.97
N TYR A 12 1.41 -38.29 11.89
CA TYR A 12 2.84 -38.06 11.71
C TYR A 12 3.12 -37.37 10.37
N TRP A 13 2.56 -37.89 9.27
CA TRP A 13 2.76 -37.33 7.95
C TRP A 13 2.10 -35.95 7.79
N VAL A 14 0.96 -35.72 8.44
CA VAL A 14 0.36 -34.38 8.59
C VAL A 14 1.32 -33.44 9.32
N GLY A 15 1.94 -33.89 10.41
CA GLY A 15 2.94 -33.13 11.16
C GLY A 15 4.17 -32.78 10.31
N VAL A 16 4.76 -33.77 9.63
CA VAL A 16 5.91 -33.58 8.72
C VAL A 16 5.56 -32.61 7.59
N GLY A 17 4.40 -32.78 6.95
CA GLY A 17 3.93 -31.88 5.89
C GLY A 17 3.74 -30.44 6.39
N THR A 18 3.22 -30.28 7.61
CA THR A 18 3.06 -28.95 8.25
C THR A 18 4.40 -28.29 8.51
N VAL A 19 5.37 -29.02 9.08
CA VAL A 19 6.72 -28.50 9.34
C VAL A 19 7.42 -28.13 8.03
N ALA A 20 7.33 -28.97 7.00
CA ALA A 20 7.90 -28.69 5.68
C ALA A 20 7.29 -27.44 5.04
N TYR A 21 5.95 -27.29 5.12
CA TYR A 21 5.25 -26.09 4.62
C TYR A 21 5.70 -24.81 5.36
N LEU A 22 5.81 -24.86 6.69
CA LEU A 22 6.28 -23.72 7.49
C LEU A 22 7.74 -23.38 7.19
N ALA A 23 8.61 -24.39 7.07
CA ALA A 23 10.01 -24.21 6.72
C ALA A 23 10.18 -23.60 5.32
N LEU A 24 9.39 -24.03 4.34
CA LEU A 24 9.35 -23.43 3.00
C LEU A 24 8.88 -21.98 3.06
N ARG A 25 7.80 -21.68 3.79
CA ARG A 25 7.29 -20.30 3.99
C ARG A 25 8.35 -19.39 4.61
N ILE A 26 9.04 -19.85 5.65
CA ILE A 26 10.12 -19.09 6.32
C ILE A 26 11.29 -18.89 5.36
N SER A 27 11.71 -19.94 4.65
CA SER A 27 12.80 -19.84 3.65
C SER A 27 12.47 -18.84 2.54
N CYS A 28 11.25 -18.88 1.98
CA CYS A 28 10.79 -17.91 0.98
C CYS A 28 10.75 -16.49 1.54
N PHE A 29 10.32 -16.32 2.80
CA PHE A 29 10.32 -15.03 3.49
C PHE A 29 11.74 -14.49 3.65
N LEU A 30 12.68 -15.30 4.15
CA LEU A 30 14.08 -14.94 4.35
C LEU A 30 14.77 -14.62 3.03
N PHE A 31 14.58 -15.45 2.00
CA PHE A 31 15.09 -15.20 0.66
C PHE A 31 14.58 -13.87 0.11
N THR A 32 13.27 -13.62 0.21
CA THR A 32 12.67 -12.35 -0.21
C THR A 32 13.24 -11.18 0.60
N ALA A 33 13.41 -11.35 1.90
CA ALA A 33 13.92 -10.31 2.77
C ALA A 33 15.38 -9.95 2.42
N VAL A 34 16.25 -10.94 2.24
CA VAL A 34 17.64 -10.74 1.83
C VAL A 34 17.70 -10.12 0.43
N ARG A 35 16.94 -10.65 -0.54
CA ARG A 35 16.90 -10.14 -1.92
C ARG A 35 16.47 -8.68 -1.99
N VAL A 36 15.44 -8.29 -1.23
CA VAL A 36 14.84 -6.94 -1.31
C VAL A 36 15.55 -5.95 -0.40
N TRP A 37 15.88 -6.33 0.82
CA TRP A 37 16.39 -5.40 1.84
C TRP A 37 17.90 -5.50 2.06
N GLY A 38 18.51 -6.65 1.77
CA GLY A 38 19.97 -6.84 1.83
C GLY A 38 20.67 -6.55 0.50
N LEU A 39 20.09 -6.97 -0.62
CA LEU A 39 20.65 -6.83 -1.97
C LEU A 39 19.89 -5.83 -2.85
N GLY A 40 18.85 -5.17 -2.32
CA GLY A 40 18.04 -4.21 -3.06
C GLY A 40 18.87 -3.05 -3.58
N ASN A 41 18.86 -2.85 -4.90
CA ASN A 41 19.73 -1.89 -5.56
C ASN A 41 19.08 -0.49 -5.65
N GLU A 42 19.54 0.44 -4.82
CA GLU A 42 19.11 1.85 -4.84
C GLU A 42 19.47 2.61 -6.13
N SER A 43 20.51 2.15 -6.84
CA SER A 43 21.12 2.91 -7.95
C SER A 43 20.33 2.85 -9.26
N GLY A 44 19.29 2.01 -9.34
CA GLY A 44 18.45 1.87 -10.53
C GLY A 44 17.38 2.95 -10.69
N VAL A 45 17.05 3.69 -9.62
CA VAL A 45 15.95 4.68 -9.65
C VAL A 45 16.48 6.08 -9.93
N GLY A 46 16.15 6.61 -11.10
CA GLY A 46 16.55 7.94 -11.58
C GLY A 46 16.20 8.12 -13.07
N PRO A 47 16.84 9.07 -13.79
CA PRO A 47 16.57 9.38 -15.20
C PRO A 47 16.66 8.18 -16.15
N ARG A 48 17.40 7.14 -15.76
CA ARG A 48 17.48 5.87 -16.49
C ARG A 48 16.14 5.13 -16.57
N LEU A 49 15.21 5.31 -15.63
CA LEU A 49 13.85 4.76 -15.71
C LEU A 49 12.91 5.65 -16.54
N GLY A 50 13.25 6.93 -16.66
CA GLY A 50 12.52 7.96 -17.39
C GLY A 50 12.94 9.33 -16.87
N GLU A 51 13.02 10.34 -17.72
CA GLU A 51 13.45 11.68 -17.28
C GLU A 51 12.42 12.37 -16.39
N TRP A 52 11.14 12.02 -16.54
CA TRP A 52 10.03 12.70 -15.89
C TRP A 52 9.34 11.79 -14.89
N ALA A 53 8.98 12.34 -13.73
CA ALA A 53 8.09 11.71 -12.76
C ALA A 53 6.87 12.59 -12.51
N VAL A 54 5.69 12.03 -12.73
CA VAL A 54 4.43 12.68 -12.36
C VAL A 54 4.03 12.18 -10.99
N VAL A 55 3.89 13.08 -10.02
CA VAL A 55 3.54 12.75 -8.64
C VAL A 55 2.25 13.42 -8.25
N THR A 56 1.22 12.61 -8.02
CA THR A 56 -0.07 13.07 -7.49
C THR A 56 -0.05 13.08 -5.97
N GLY A 57 -0.77 14.02 -5.35
CA GLY A 57 -0.84 14.07 -3.88
C GLY A 57 0.49 14.49 -3.25
N SER A 58 1.24 15.35 -3.95
CA SER A 58 2.61 15.77 -3.60
C SER A 58 2.71 16.89 -2.57
N THR A 59 1.59 17.35 -2.01
CA THR A 59 1.56 18.48 -1.06
C THR A 59 1.98 18.09 0.35
N ASP A 60 1.86 16.81 0.72
CA ASP A 60 2.25 16.32 2.04
C ASP A 60 2.52 14.80 2.05
N GLY A 61 3.11 14.30 3.14
CA GLY A 61 3.27 12.88 3.43
C GLY A 61 4.05 12.11 2.37
N ILE A 62 3.57 10.91 2.04
CA ILE A 62 4.27 9.96 1.15
C ILE A 62 4.50 10.55 -0.24
N GLY A 63 3.49 11.20 -0.84
CA GLY A 63 3.59 11.79 -2.17
C GLY A 63 4.64 12.90 -2.22
N LYS A 64 4.64 13.80 -1.23
CA LYS A 64 5.66 14.85 -1.10
C LYS A 64 7.07 14.25 -1.01
N SER A 65 7.26 13.27 -0.12
CA SER A 65 8.58 12.64 0.07
C SER A 65 9.05 11.88 -1.18
N TYR A 66 8.16 11.29 -1.98
CA TYR A 66 8.52 10.73 -3.29
C TYR A 66 8.96 11.82 -4.25
N ALA A 67 8.23 12.93 -4.36
CA ALA A 67 8.59 14.05 -5.23
C ALA A 67 9.99 14.60 -4.90
N GLU A 68 10.24 14.89 -3.62
CA GLU A 68 11.56 15.37 -3.14
C GLU A 68 12.66 14.35 -3.48
N LYS A 69 12.43 13.07 -3.17
CA LYS A 69 13.47 12.05 -3.34
C LYS A 69 13.77 11.67 -4.79
N LEU A 70 12.79 11.81 -5.68
CA LEU A 70 12.97 11.66 -7.13
C LEU A 70 13.65 12.90 -7.74
N ALA A 71 13.34 14.10 -7.25
CA ALA A 71 14.03 15.33 -7.66
C ALA A 71 15.53 15.29 -7.28
N GLU A 72 15.86 14.86 -6.06
CA GLU A 72 17.25 14.64 -5.62
C GLU A 72 18.01 13.63 -6.49
N ARG A 73 17.30 12.75 -7.20
CA ARG A 73 17.86 11.78 -8.14
C ARG A 73 17.98 12.31 -9.57
N GLY A 74 17.66 13.59 -9.80
CA GLY A 74 17.79 14.27 -11.09
C GLY A 74 16.60 14.06 -12.04
N MET A 75 15.45 13.57 -11.56
CA MET A 75 14.24 13.49 -12.38
C MET A 75 13.51 14.83 -12.43
N LYS A 76 12.96 15.18 -13.59
CA LYS A 76 12.05 16.32 -13.78
C LYS A 76 10.69 15.97 -13.18
N ILE A 77 10.18 16.78 -12.25
CA ILE A 77 8.96 16.44 -11.51
C ILE A 77 7.77 17.27 -12.00
N VAL A 78 6.67 16.60 -12.33
CA VAL A 78 5.35 17.23 -12.51
C VAL A 78 4.52 16.92 -11.27
N LEU A 79 4.11 17.98 -10.56
CA LEU A 79 3.30 17.87 -9.35
C LEU A 79 1.82 18.07 -9.71
N ILE A 80 0.95 17.16 -9.26
CA ILE A 80 -0.51 17.29 -9.43
C ILE A 80 -1.17 17.41 -8.04
N SER A 81 -1.89 18.51 -7.82
CA SER A 81 -2.58 18.78 -6.55
C SER A 81 -3.86 19.62 -6.72
N ARG A 82 -4.59 19.83 -5.61
CA ARG A 82 -6.00 20.26 -5.53
C ARG A 82 -6.32 21.71 -5.90
N SER A 83 -5.35 22.61 -6.08
CA SER A 83 -5.63 24.05 -6.26
C SER A 83 -5.43 24.48 -7.71
N GLN A 84 -6.49 24.92 -8.41
CA GLN A 84 -6.29 25.60 -9.68
C GLN A 84 -7.40 26.55 -10.16
N ASP A 85 -7.35 27.84 -9.81
CA ASP A 85 -8.30 28.86 -10.29
C ASP A 85 -8.46 28.98 -11.84
N LYS A 86 -7.76 28.20 -12.68
CA LYS A 86 -7.87 28.21 -14.16
C LYS A 86 -8.01 26.84 -14.87
N LEU A 87 -8.36 25.75 -14.19
CA LEU A 87 -8.50 24.40 -14.81
C LEU A 87 -9.89 23.77 -14.55
N ASN A 88 -10.90 24.60 -14.34
CA ASN A 88 -11.98 24.31 -13.40
C ASN A 88 -13.12 23.37 -13.84
N GLN A 89 -13.26 22.96 -15.10
CA GLN A 89 -14.47 22.21 -15.49
C GLN A 89 -14.30 20.71 -15.74
N VAL A 90 -13.10 20.25 -16.09
CA VAL A 90 -12.79 18.80 -16.23
C VAL A 90 -11.92 18.29 -15.07
N SER A 91 -11.26 19.21 -14.35
CA SER A 91 -10.43 18.90 -13.18
C SER A 91 -11.18 18.43 -11.95
N SER A 92 -12.42 18.87 -11.75
CA SER A 92 -13.14 18.67 -10.49
C SER A 92 -13.37 17.18 -10.18
N GLU A 93 -13.39 16.33 -11.22
CA GLU A 93 -13.56 14.90 -11.09
C GLU A 93 -12.23 14.11 -11.03
N ILE A 94 -11.14 14.65 -11.60
CA ILE A 94 -9.86 13.92 -11.78
C ILE A 94 -8.75 14.40 -10.80
N MET A 95 -8.83 15.61 -10.24
CA MET A 95 -7.72 16.23 -9.48
C MET A 95 -7.72 16.03 -7.96
N ASN A 96 -8.61 15.22 -7.40
CA ASN A 96 -8.63 14.95 -5.95
C ASN A 96 -7.63 13.88 -5.49
N ASN A 97 -6.47 13.74 -6.11
CA ASN A 97 -5.52 12.65 -5.84
C ASN A 97 -4.67 12.79 -4.56
N VAL A 98 -5.28 13.16 -3.45
CA VAL A 98 -4.73 12.83 -2.13
C VAL A 98 -5.57 11.67 -1.61
N GLY A 99 -4.97 10.49 -1.45
CA GLY A 99 -5.70 9.33 -0.93
C GLY A 99 -6.50 9.71 0.31
N MET A 100 -7.82 9.54 0.24
CA MET A 100 -8.75 9.94 1.30
C MET A 100 -9.02 8.75 2.20
N SER A 101 -9.12 9.00 3.50
CA SER A 101 -9.55 8.03 4.51
C SER A 101 -10.67 8.64 5.35
N TYR A 102 -11.28 7.83 6.20
CA TYR A 102 -12.28 8.26 7.16
C TYR A 102 -11.63 9.22 8.17
N GLU A 103 -12.43 10.13 8.73
CA GLU A 103 -11.97 11.00 9.81
C GLU A 103 -11.67 10.18 11.08
N TYR A 104 -12.50 9.18 11.36
CA TYR A 104 -12.36 8.22 12.45
C TYR A 104 -13.03 6.89 12.04
N PRO A 105 -12.70 5.75 12.66
CA PRO A 105 -13.38 4.49 12.34
C PRO A 105 -14.86 4.55 12.73
N GLU A 106 -15.75 4.19 11.82
CA GLU A 106 -17.19 4.26 12.04
C GLU A 106 -17.93 3.08 11.37
N TYR A 107 -19.04 2.64 11.96
CA TYR A 107 -19.93 1.66 11.37
C TYR A 107 -20.49 2.21 10.06
N PHE A 108 -20.65 1.34 9.06
CA PHE A 108 -20.99 1.76 7.71
C PHE A 108 -22.25 2.64 7.63
N LEU A 109 -23.31 2.28 8.35
CA LEU A 109 -24.57 3.04 8.37
C LEU A 109 -24.50 4.32 9.22
N ASP A 110 -23.51 4.44 10.10
CA ASP A 110 -23.34 5.57 11.01
C ASP A 110 -22.36 6.62 10.45
N ILE A 111 -21.82 6.40 9.24
CA ILE A 111 -20.94 7.36 8.58
C ILE A 111 -21.75 8.63 8.27
N PRO A 112 -21.31 9.81 8.75
CA PRO A 112 -21.96 11.07 8.41
C PRO A 112 -21.93 11.31 6.89
N ASP A 113 -23.07 11.71 6.33
CA ASP A 113 -23.22 11.98 4.89
C ASP A 113 -22.69 10.81 4.03
N LEU A 114 -23.22 9.60 4.31
CA LEU A 114 -22.73 8.34 3.76
C LEU A 114 -22.62 8.35 2.23
N ASP A 115 -23.66 8.82 1.53
CA ASP A 115 -23.69 8.83 0.06
C ASP A 115 -22.56 9.67 -0.54
N ASN A 116 -22.35 10.88 -0.01
CA ASN A 116 -21.25 11.72 -0.48
C ASN A 116 -19.90 11.16 -0.06
N THR A 117 -19.80 10.55 1.12
CA THR A 117 -18.57 9.87 1.57
C THR A 117 -18.22 8.69 0.66
N ILE A 118 -19.19 7.89 0.23
CA ILE A 118 -19.02 6.80 -0.75
C ILE A 118 -18.49 7.37 -2.07
N LYS A 119 -19.22 8.33 -2.66
CA LYS A 119 -18.85 8.96 -3.94
C LYS A 119 -17.43 9.53 -3.87
N LYS A 120 -17.12 10.26 -2.80
CA LYS A 120 -15.82 10.90 -2.61
C LYS A 120 -14.69 9.89 -2.47
N LEU A 121 -14.85 8.84 -1.64
CA LEU A 121 -13.80 7.83 -1.48
C LEU A 121 -13.54 7.04 -2.76
N ILE A 122 -14.59 6.67 -3.50
CA ILE A 122 -14.46 5.96 -4.77
C ILE A 122 -13.80 6.88 -5.81
N SER A 123 -14.28 8.11 -5.99
CA SER A 123 -13.68 9.02 -6.98
C SER A 123 -12.20 9.29 -6.70
N VAL A 124 -11.83 9.47 -5.43
CA VAL A 124 -10.46 9.82 -5.03
C VAL A 124 -9.49 8.64 -4.99
N ASN A 125 -9.95 7.46 -4.61
CA ASN A 125 -9.04 6.31 -4.44
C ASN A 125 -9.09 5.34 -5.64
N VAL A 126 -10.17 5.33 -6.43
CA VAL A 126 -10.42 4.35 -7.49
C VAL A 126 -10.45 5.00 -8.87
N LEU A 127 -11.34 5.98 -9.07
CA LEU A 127 -11.51 6.60 -10.39
C LEU A 127 -10.23 7.31 -10.82
N SER A 128 -9.65 8.08 -9.93
CA SER A 128 -8.47 8.88 -10.19
C SER A 128 -7.23 8.06 -10.56
N VAL A 129 -6.95 6.94 -9.88
CA VAL A 129 -5.82 6.05 -10.22
C VAL A 129 -6.04 5.41 -11.59
N SER A 130 -7.29 5.04 -11.88
CA SER A 130 -7.67 4.44 -13.16
C SER A 130 -7.51 5.44 -14.31
N LYS A 131 -7.98 6.67 -14.13
CA LYS A 131 -7.88 7.75 -15.12
C LYS A 131 -6.44 8.22 -15.32
N MET A 132 -5.67 8.41 -14.25
CA MET A 132 -4.25 8.75 -14.38
C MET A 132 -3.48 7.67 -15.13
N THR A 133 -3.74 6.40 -14.84
CA THR A 133 -3.15 5.28 -15.57
C THR A 133 -3.56 5.32 -17.04
N GLN A 134 -4.86 5.50 -17.34
CA GLN A 134 -5.38 5.61 -18.71
C GLN A 134 -4.67 6.72 -19.50
N LEU A 135 -4.35 7.84 -18.86
CA LEU A 135 -3.67 8.98 -19.49
C LEU A 135 -2.20 8.70 -19.80
N VAL A 136 -1.46 8.10 -18.87
CA VAL A 136 0.02 7.96 -19.01
C VAL A 136 0.44 6.67 -19.71
N LEU A 137 -0.35 5.61 -19.59
CA LEU A 137 0.04 4.26 -20.02
C LEU A 137 0.24 4.13 -21.54
N PRO A 138 -0.59 4.72 -22.43
CA PRO A 138 -0.37 4.61 -23.88
C PRO A 138 1.01 5.12 -24.30
N GLY A 139 1.41 6.30 -23.83
CA GLY A 139 2.73 6.87 -24.12
C GLY A 139 3.88 6.08 -23.49
N MET A 140 3.68 5.46 -22.32
CA MET A 140 4.68 4.54 -21.75
C MET A 140 4.88 3.30 -22.63
N VAL A 141 3.79 2.72 -23.13
CA VAL A 141 3.80 1.54 -24.01
C VAL A 141 4.49 1.86 -25.34
N GLU A 142 4.18 3.01 -25.95
CA GLU A 142 4.84 3.46 -27.19
C GLU A 142 6.37 3.54 -27.03
N ARG A 143 6.84 4.01 -25.87
CA ARG A 143 8.28 4.06 -25.54
C ARG A 143 8.84 2.73 -25.02
N SER A 144 8.00 1.70 -24.88
CA SER A 144 8.33 0.40 -24.26
C SER A 144 9.05 0.54 -22.91
N LYS A 145 8.71 1.58 -22.15
CA LYS A 145 9.43 1.96 -20.93
C LYS A 145 8.61 2.86 -20.03
N GLY A 146 8.40 2.42 -18.80
CA GLY A 146 7.73 3.22 -17.78
C GLY A 146 7.62 2.52 -16.44
N VAL A 147 7.38 3.31 -15.40
CA VAL A 147 7.11 2.83 -14.04
C VAL A 147 5.86 3.52 -13.51
N ILE A 148 4.91 2.74 -13.00
CA ILE A 148 3.72 3.25 -12.31
C ILE A 148 3.76 2.76 -10.86
N LEU A 149 3.70 3.69 -9.90
CA LEU A 149 3.66 3.40 -8.48
C LEU A 149 2.31 3.79 -7.91
N ASN A 150 1.52 2.81 -7.49
CA ASN A 150 0.21 3.03 -6.91
C ASN A 150 0.26 2.79 -5.39
N ILE A 151 -0.14 3.80 -4.62
CA ILE A 151 -0.13 3.73 -3.15
C ILE A 151 -1.47 3.16 -2.66
N SER A 152 -1.47 1.86 -2.38
CA SER A 152 -2.55 1.16 -1.71
C SER A 152 -2.43 1.33 -0.17
N SER A 153 -2.69 0.28 0.60
CA SER A 153 -2.58 0.21 2.06
C SER A 153 -2.57 -1.25 2.51
N ALA A 154 -2.02 -1.53 3.70
CA ALA A 154 -2.21 -2.81 4.37
C ALA A 154 -3.70 -3.19 4.52
N THR A 155 -4.60 -2.21 4.61
CA THR A 155 -6.06 -2.42 4.64
C THR A 155 -6.64 -2.88 3.30
N GLY A 156 -5.88 -2.78 2.20
CA GLY A 156 -6.25 -3.37 0.91
C GLY A 156 -5.90 -4.85 0.80
N ARG A 157 -4.98 -5.34 1.65
CA ARG A 157 -4.64 -6.78 1.73
C ARG A 157 -5.50 -7.52 2.73
N TYR A 158 -5.81 -6.88 3.85
CA TYR A 158 -6.59 -7.46 4.93
C TYR A 158 -7.80 -6.56 5.23
N PRO A 159 -9.04 -7.07 5.20
CA PRO A 159 -10.22 -6.24 5.41
C PRO A 159 -10.25 -5.62 6.81
N VAL A 160 -10.53 -4.32 6.90
CA VAL A 160 -10.54 -3.60 8.19
C VAL A 160 -11.94 -3.09 8.52
N PRO A 161 -12.67 -3.73 9.47
CA PRO A 161 -13.97 -3.26 9.94
C PRO A 161 -13.91 -1.82 10.45
N LEU A 162 -15.01 -1.08 10.32
CA LEU A 162 -15.13 0.36 10.64
C LEU A 162 -14.34 1.30 9.70
N LEU A 163 -13.69 0.76 8.66
CA LEU A 163 -13.07 1.49 7.54
C LEU A 163 -13.49 0.89 6.20
N THR A 164 -14.72 0.39 6.11
CA THR A 164 -15.22 -0.52 5.06
C THR A 164 -14.95 0.00 3.65
N ILE A 165 -15.40 1.21 3.31
CA ILE A 165 -15.25 1.78 1.96
C ILE A 165 -13.78 2.03 1.67
N TYR A 166 -13.03 2.57 2.65
CA TYR A 166 -11.60 2.84 2.47
C TYR A 166 -10.81 1.55 2.19
N SER A 167 -11.00 0.51 3.01
CA SER A 167 -10.38 -0.81 2.84
C SER A 167 -10.71 -1.40 1.47
N ALA A 168 -11.97 -1.33 1.03
CA ALA A 168 -12.40 -1.79 -0.29
C ALA A 168 -11.70 -1.01 -1.43
N THR A 169 -11.63 0.32 -1.34
CA THR A 169 -10.93 1.13 -2.37
C THR A 169 -9.44 0.82 -2.43
N LYS A 170 -8.79 0.51 -1.30
CA LYS A 170 -7.38 0.11 -1.28
C LYS A 170 -7.16 -1.30 -1.83
N ALA A 171 -8.10 -2.21 -1.60
CA ALA A 171 -8.09 -3.53 -2.25
C ALA A 171 -8.20 -3.40 -3.78
N PHE A 172 -9.09 -2.52 -4.27
CA PHE A 172 -9.16 -2.19 -5.70
C PHE A 172 -7.80 -1.73 -6.23
N VAL A 173 -7.16 -0.74 -5.60
CA VAL A 173 -5.86 -0.21 -6.04
C VAL A 173 -4.80 -1.33 -6.09
N ASP A 174 -4.80 -2.24 -5.11
CA ASP A 174 -3.85 -3.36 -5.06
C ASP A 174 -4.06 -4.34 -6.20
N PHE A 175 -5.30 -4.76 -6.45
CA PHE A 175 -5.62 -5.69 -7.54
C PHE A 175 -5.42 -5.05 -8.90
N PHE A 176 -5.91 -3.83 -9.09
CA PHE A 176 -5.72 -3.04 -10.31
C PHE A 176 -4.23 -2.96 -10.71
N SER A 177 -3.36 -2.68 -9.75
CA SER A 177 -1.92 -2.58 -9.98
C SER A 177 -1.27 -3.93 -10.33
N GLN A 178 -1.73 -5.02 -9.70
CA GLN A 178 -1.22 -6.37 -10.00
C GLN A 178 -1.63 -6.83 -11.40
N CYS A 179 -2.90 -6.64 -11.78
CA CYS A 179 -3.38 -6.95 -13.13
C CYS A 179 -2.59 -6.17 -14.18
N LEU A 180 -2.46 -4.85 -14.02
CA LEU A 180 -1.69 -4.02 -14.94
C LEU A 180 -0.21 -4.43 -15.04
N HIS A 181 0.42 -4.83 -13.93
CA HIS A 181 1.79 -5.30 -14.00
C HIS A 181 1.91 -6.53 -14.89
N GLU A 182 1.04 -7.51 -14.70
CA GLU A 182 1.04 -8.75 -15.47
C GLU A 182 0.72 -8.51 -16.96
N GLU A 183 -0.22 -7.61 -17.25
CA GLU A 183 -0.64 -7.25 -18.61
C GLU A 183 0.45 -6.51 -19.41
N TYR A 184 1.26 -5.66 -18.74
CA TYR A 184 2.16 -4.72 -19.42
C TYR A 184 3.65 -4.95 -19.14
N LYS A 185 4.04 -5.89 -18.27
CA LYS A 185 5.47 -6.17 -18.00
C LYS A 185 6.27 -6.59 -19.23
N SER A 186 5.66 -7.37 -20.13
CA SER A 186 6.27 -7.77 -21.40
C SER A 186 6.47 -6.60 -22.37
N LYS A 187 5.76 -5.48 -22.14
CA LYS A 187 5.87 -4.22 -22.89
C LYS A 187 6.83 -3.23 -22.23
N GLY A 188 7.65 -3.67 -21.28
CA GLY A 188 8.63 -2.85 -20.58
C GLY A 188 8.05 -1.92 -19.51
N ILE A 189 6.80 -2.15 -19.08
CA ILE A 189 6.13 -1.33 -18.05
C ILE A 189 6.14 -2.05 -16.71
N PHE A 190 6.78 -1.44 -15.71
CA PHE A 190 6.76 -1.94 -14.34
C PHE A 190 5.67 -1.24 -13.54
N VAL A 191 4.72 -1.99 -12.99
CA VAL A 191 3.66 -1.44 -12.14
C VAL A 191 3.84 -2.01 -10.74
N GLN A 192 3.88 -1.12 -9.74
CA GLN A 192 4.07 -1.48 -8.35
C GLN A 192 2.89 -1.06 -7.48
N SER A 193 2.33 -2.02 -6.75
CA SER A 193 1.43 -1.77 -5.62
C SER A 193 2.23 -1.63 -4.32
N VAL A 194 2.14 -0.48 -3.67
CA VAL A 194 2.75 -0.23 -2.36
C VAL A 194 1.65 -0.25 -1.28
N LEU A 195 1.76 -1.17 -0.32
CA LEU A 195 0.80 -1.42 0.76
C LEU A 195 1.40 -1.06 2.12
N PRO A 196 1.56 0.24 2.42
CA PRO A 196 2.12 0.66 3.70
C PRO A 196 1.16 0.33 4.85
N PHE A 197 1.73 0.06 6.03
CA PHE A 197 1.02 0.25 7.29
C PHE A 197 1.05 1.76 7.65
N PHE A 198 0.89 2.11 8.92
CA PHE A 198 0.90 3.52 9.32
C PHE A 198 2.24 4.19 9.00
N VAL A 199 2.16 5.37 8.39
CA VAL A 199 3.29 6.29 8.16
C VAL A 199 2.92 7.63 8.79
N ALA A 200 3.85 8.25 9.50
CA ALA A 200 3.63 9.52 10.19
C ALA A 200 3.36 10.64 9.17
N THR A 201 2.09 10.99 9.02
CA THR A 201 1.56 11.96 8.05
C THR A 201 0.33 12.65 8.63
N LYS A 202 -0.08 13.78 8.04
CA LYS A 202 -1.33 14.46 8.42
C LYS A 202 -2.56 13.60 8.15
N LEU A 203 -2.59 12.85 7.03
CA LEU A 203 -3.69 11.94 6.70
C LEU A 203 -3.90 10.89 7.81
N ALA A 204 -2.83 10.28 8.30
CA ALA A 204 -2.90 9.27 9.35
C ALA A 204 -3.04 9.87 10.77
N LYS A 205 -3.04 11.20 10.91
CA LYS A 205 -3.11 11.93 12.20
C LYS A 205 -2.02 11.51 13.19
N ILE A 206 -0.82 11.21 12.69
CA ILE A 206 0.35 10.81 13.49
C ILE A 206 1.42 11.89 13.37
N GLY A 207 1.71 12.57 14.48
CA GLY A 207 2.69 13.66 14.53
C GLY A 207 4.12 13.23 14.90
N LYS A 208 4.29 12.12 15.64
CA LYS A 208 5.61 11.63 16.06
C LYS A 208 5.93 10.28 15.40
N PRO A 209 7.00 10.19 14.59
CA PRO A 209 7.44 8.92 14.03
C PRO A 209 7.89 7.91 15.08
N THR A 210 7.64 6.63 14.84
CA THR A 210 8.14 5.49 15.62
C THR A 210 8.73 4.44 14.68
N LEU A 211 9.33 3.38 15.24
CA LEU A 211 9.92 2.31 14.42
C LEU A 211 8.89 1.65 13.48
N ASP A 212 7.68 1.39 13.97
CA ASP A 212 6.54 0.82 13.23
C ASP A 212 5.76 1.86 12.43
N LYS A 213 5.90 3.15 12.76
CA LYS A 213 5.25 4.28 12.09
C LYS A 213 6.31 5.29 11.61
N PRO A 214 7.11 4.94 10.59
CA PRO A 214 8.21 5.79 10.15
C PRO A 214 7.71 7.15 9.64
N SER A 215 8.61 8.15 9.57
CA SER A 215 8.34 9.38 8.81
C SER A 215 8.13 9.05 7.33
N SER A 216 7.39 9.89 6.61
CA SER A 216 7.21 9.71 5.16
C SER A 216 8.55 9.67 4.41
N GLU A 217 9.51 10.49 4.82
CA GLU A 217 10.85 10.53 4.23
C GLU A 217 11.62 9.22 4.45
N LYS A 218 11.65 8.71 5.69
CA LYS A 218 12.29 7.43 6.02
C LYS A 218 11.61 6.27 5.29
N PHE A 219 10.28 6.29 5.23
CA PHE A 219 9.49 5.31 4.50
C PHE A 219 9.86 5.30 3.01
N VAL A 220 9.81 6.46 2.34
CA VAL A 220 10.11 6.58 0.91
C VAL A 220 11.56 6.21 0.60
N LYS A 221 12.52 6.61 1.44
CA LYS A 221 13.93 6.19 1.30
C LYS A 221 14.08 4.67 1.25
N CYS A 222 13.25 3.93 1.99
CA CYS A 222 13.23 2.47 1.96
C CYS A 222 12.40 1.93 0.79
N ALA A 223 11.26 2.56 0.48
CA ALA A 223 10.34 2.08 -0.53
C ALA A 223 10.92 2.19 -1.95
N ILE A 224 11.70 3.24 -2.23
CA ILE A 224 12.40 3.42 -3.52
C ILE A 224 13.29 2.22 -3.86
N LYS A 225 13.92 1.58 -2.87
CA LYS A 225 14.78 0.40 -3.09
C LYS A 225 14.04 -0.80 -3.68
N THR A 226 12.72 -0.80 -3.58
CA THR A 226 11.88 -1.92 -4.01
C THR A 226 11.38 -1.77 -5.44
N ILE A 227 11.50 -0.57 -6.03
CA ILE A 227 11.07 -0.27 -7.41
C ILE A 227 11.87 -1.14 -8.38
N GLY A 228 11.18 -1.83 -9.29
CA GLY A 228 11.78 -2.78 -10.24
C GLY A 228 12.14 -4.15 -9.62
N VAL A 229 12.04 -4.32 -8.30
CA VAL A 229 12.40 -5.57 -7.61
C VAL A 229 11.15 -6.37 -7.21
N GLN A 230 10.12 -5.69 -6.70
CA GLN A 230 8.87 -6.29 -6.24
C GLN A 230 7.70 -5.51 -6.83
N SER A 231 6.81 -6.16 -7.58
CA SER A 231 5.57 -5.53 -8.07
C SER A 231 4.55 -5.29 -6.96
N ARG A 232 4.70 -5.97 -5.81
CA ARG A 232 3.86 -5.79 -4.63
C ARG A 232 4.69 -5.74 -3.36
N THR A 233 4.63 -4.65 -2.62
CA THR A 233 5.55 -4.39 -1.49
C THR A 233 4.87 -3.62 -0.37
N SER A 234 5.34 -3.77 0.87
CA SER A 234 4.95 -2.88 1.97
C SER A 234 5.80 -1.61 2.06
N GLY A 235 6.81 -1.45 1.20
CA GLY A 235 7.66 -0.25 1.11
C GLY A 235 8.64 -0.05 2.26
N TYR A 236 8.47 -0.76 3.38
CA TYR A 236 9.35 -0.66 4.54
C TYR A 236 9.50 -2.02 5.25
N PHE A 237 10.73 -2.35 5.68
CA PHE A 237 11.04 -3.68 6.23
C PHE A 237 10.19 -4.05 7.45
N ILE A 238 10.00 -3.11 8.38
CA ILE A 238 9.15 -3.36 9.57
C ILE A 238 7.71 -3.60 9.15
N HIS A 239 7.20 -2.88 8.16
CA HIS A 239 5.85 -3.11 7.61
C HIS A 239 5.75 -4.47 6.91
N TYR A 240 6.80 -4.92 6.23
CA TYR A 240 6.87 -6.25 5.64
C TYR A 240 6.84 -7.36 6.71
N LEU A 241 7.56 -7.18 7.82
CA LEU A 241 7.49 -8.07 8.97
C LEU A 241 6.09 -8.10 9.59
N MET A 242 5.48 -6.93 9.81
CA MET A 242 4.11 -6.81 10.32
C MET A 242 3.11 -7.52 9.39
N ALA A 243 3.24 -7.35 8.07
CA ALA A 243 2.41 -8.03 7.08
C ALA A 243 2.52 -9.55 7.19
N SER A 244 3.73 -10.05 7.42
CA SER A 244 4.02 -11.47 7.51
C SER A 244 3.44 -12.07 8.78
N VAL A 245 3.60 -11.40 9.93
CA VAL A 245 2.94 -11.80 11.19
C VAL A 245 1.43 -11.79 11.05
N THR A 246 0.86 -10.74 10.42
CA THR A 246 -0.59 -10.63 10.18
C THR A 246 -1.10 -11.80 9.32
N SER A 247 -0.30 -12.25 8.33
CA SER A 247 -0.66 -13.35 7.44
C SER A 247 -0.75 -14.73 8.12
N LEU A 248 -0.23 -14.85 9.34
CA LEU A 248 -0.28 -16.08 10.13
C LEU A 248 -1.51 -16.15 11.04
N LEU A 249 -2.23 -15.03 11.24
CA LEU A 249 -3.39 -14.99 12.12
C LEU A 249 -4.60 -15.63 11.43
N PRO A 250 -5.33 -16.52 12.13
CA PRO A 250 -6.66 -16.93 11.69
C PRO A 250 -7.58 -15.73 11.54
N SER A 251 -8.47 -15.76 10.54
CA SER A 251 -9.35 -14.64 10.19
C SER A 251 -10.20 -14.17 11.38
N TRP A 252 -10.77 -15.09 12.16
CA TRP A 252 -11.58 -14.76 13.34
C TRP A 252 -10.80 -13.96 14.39
N LEU A 253 -9.54 -14.32 14.62
CA LEU A 253 -8.68 -13.65 15.60
C LEU A 253 -8.24 -12.28 15.08
N TYR A 254 -7.85 -12.22 13.81
CA TYR A 254 -7.54 -10.96 13.13
C TYR A 254 -8.71 -9.96 13.22
N PHE A 255 -9.92 -10.38 12.85
CA PHE A 255 -11.10 -9.53 12.92
C PHE A 255 -11.42 -9.07 14.34
N LYS A 256 -11.30 -9.96 15.34
CA LYS A 256 -11.48 -9.62 16.76
C LYS A 256 -10.51 -8.53 17.20
N ILE A 257 -9.22 -8.66 16.89
CA ILE A 257 -8.18 -7.68 17.24
C ILE A 257 -8.47 -6.34 16.57
N VAL A 258 -8.65 -6.33 15.25
CA VAL A 258 -8.84 -5.11 14.47
C VAL A 258 -10.12 -4.36 14.87
N MET A 259 -11.21 -5.10 15.09
CA MET A 259 -12.47 -4.52 15.56
C MET A 259 -12.30 -3.83 16.93
N ASN A 260 -11.59 -4.46 17.87
CA ASN A 260 -11.34 -3.87 19.18
C ASN A 260 -10.47 -2.60 19.10
N VAL A 261 -9.42 -2.62 18.26
CA VAL A 261 -8.58 -1.44 18.02
C VAL A 261 -9.39 -0.29 17.46
N ASN A 262 -10.20 -0.53 16.41
CA ASN A 262 -10.98 0.52 15.78
C ASN A 262 -12.11 1.05 16.67
N LYS A 263 -12.76 0.19 17.47
CA LYS A 263 -13.70 0.63 18.51
C LYS A 263 -13.03 1.54 19.54
N SER A 264 -11.80 1.23 19.95
CA SER A 264 -11.04 2.07 20.89
C SER A 264 -10.69 3.43 20.27
N LEU A 265 -10.24 3.46 19.01
CA LEU A 265 -9.96 4.70 18.29
C LEU A 265 -11.22 5.57 18.13
N ARG A 266 -12.35 4.96 17.76
CA ARG A 266 -13.66 5.61 17.70
C ARG A 266 -14.06 6.22 19.05
N ALA A 267 -13.96 5.44 20.13
CA ALA A 267 -14.28 5.92 21.47
C ALA A 267 -13.39 7.11 21.92
N ARG A 268 -12.09 7.07 21.59
CA ARG A 268 -11.15 8.17 21.86
C ARG A 268 -11.54 9.44 21.10
N TYR A 269 -11.96 9.30 19.84
CA TYR A 269 -12.43 10.43 19.03
C TYR A 269 -13.64 11.11 19.69
N PHE A 270 -14.70 10.35 20.01
CA PHE A 270 -15.88 10.92 20.67
C PHE A 270 -15.58 11.51 22.06
N LYS A 271 -14.66 10.91 22.83
CA LYS A 271 -14.22 11.49 24.11
C LYS A 271 -13.52 12.84 23.92
N LYS A 272 -12.79 13.04 22.83
CA LYS A 272 -12.15 14.32 22.51
C LYS A 272 -13.18 15.36 22.07
N MET A 273 -14.17 14.96 21.26
CA MET A 273 -15.25 15.84 20.80
C MET A 273 -16.11 16.37 21.95
N LYS A 274 -16.38 15.58 23.00
CA LYS A 274 -17.15 16.03 24.17
C LYS A 274 -16.39 17.00 25.10
N LYS A 275 -15.07 17.13 24.94
CA LYS A 275 -14.22 18.01 25.77
C LYS A 275 -13.97 19.38 25.14
N ASN A 276 -14.30 19.53 23.87
CA ASN A 276 -14.19 20.75 23.09
C ASN A 276 -15.58 21.36 22.92
#